data_AF-A0A136WI67-F1
#
_entry.id   AF-A0A136WI67-F1
#
_cell.length_a   1.000
_cell.length_b   1.000
_cell.length_c   1.000
_cell.angle_alpha   90.00
_cell.angle_beta   90.00
_cell.angle_gamma   90.00
#
_symmetry.space_group_name_H-M   'P 1'
#
loop_
_entity.id
_entity.type
_entity.pdbx_description
1 polymer ?
#
loop_
_entity_poly.entity_id
_entity_poly.type
_entity_poly.pdbx_seq_one_letter_code
_entity_poly.pdbx_strand_id
1 'polypeptide(L)'
;MSYYGVLARAKTMDKEVNKFIAENLDCVIVSVGCGLDTRFSRVDNGKIKWYNLDFPQVIEQRELFFEKTHRVINIGKSALDPTWTQDVKTEGKKLLIISEGMLMYLKENEISQLLQILTHGFDSFEAQFDLLYKGLVNKAKIHDTLKKTSAQFNWGVKDGSKVVALCPTLQQKGLINFTDELKHLLPGVKKLLVQ
;
A
#
# COMPACT_ATOMS: atom_id res chain seq x y z
N MET A 1 -0.69 -17.50 12.36
CA MET A 1 0.24 -16.34 12.48
C MET A 1 -0.26 -15.11 11.71
N SER A 2 -1.05 -15.30 10.65
CA SER A 2 -1.49 -14.21 9.77
C SER A 2 -2.24 -13.08 10.47
N TYR A 3 -3.03 -13.36 11.52
CA TYR A 3 -3.69 -12.31 12.31
C TYR A 3 -2.71 -11.27 12.88
N TYR A 4 -1.67 -11.71 13.58
CA TYR A 4 -0.65 -10.81 14.12
C TYR A 4 0.13 -10.11 13.01
N GLY A 5 0.39 -10.80 11.89
CA GLY A 5 0.98 -10.23 10.68
C GLY A 5 0.20 -9.04 10.15
N VAL A 6 -1.12 -9.20 10.02
CA VAL A 6 -2.03 -8.14 9.58
C VAL A 6 -2.03 -6.97 10.57
N LEU A 7 -2.10 -7.24 11.87
CA LEU A 7 -2.06 -6.18 12.89
C LEU A 7 -0.74 -5.39 12.86
N ALA A 8 0.40 -6.09 12.83
CA ALA A 8 1.72 -5.48 12.77
C ALA A 8 1.88 -4.61 11.53
N ARG A 9 1.48 -5.14 10.36
CA ARG A 9 1.55 -4.42 9.09
C ARG A 9 0.65 -3.19 9.10
N ALA A 10 -0.63 -3.33 9.49
CA ALA A 10 -1.57 -2.22 9.55
C ALA A 10 -1.07 -1.12 10.49
N LYS A 11 -0.64 -1.48 11.71
CA LYS A 11 -0.10 -0.52 12.69
C LYS A 11 1.16 0.19 12.18
N THR A 12 2.06 -0.56 11.53
CA THR A 12 3.29 0.01 10.96
C THR A 12 2.97 1.02 9.86
N MET A 13 2.10 0.66 8.91
CA MET A 13 1.70 1.56 7.83
C MET A 13 0.90 2.77 8.35
N ASP A 14 -0.01 2.59 9.30
CA ASP A 14 -0.74 3.69 9.95
C ASP A 14 0.24 4.68 10.61
N LYS A 15 1.29 4.19 11.26
CA LYS A 15 2.33 5.05 11.87
C LYS A 15 3.06 5.89 10.83
N GLU A 16 3.47 5.29 9.71
CA GLU A 16 4.19 6.01 8.66
C GLU A 16 3.30 6.98 7.89
N VAL A 17 2.03 6.65 7.69
CA VAL A 17 1.04 7.59 7.15
C VAL A 17 0.85 8.77 8.11
N ASN A 18 0.69 8.52 9.41
CA ASN A 18 0.59 9.59 10.40
C ASN A 18 1.84 10.47 10.46
N LYS A 19 3.04 9.90 10.29
CA LYS A 19 4.29 10.67 10.20
C LYS A 19 4.27 11.61 9.00
N PHE A 20 3.89 11.10 7.82
CA PHE A 20 3.77 11.93 6.62
C PHE A 20 2.72 13.06 6.81
N ILE A 21 1.59 12.76 7.44
CA ILE A 21 0.53 13.76 7.75
C ILE A 21 1.04 14.80 8.74
N ALA A 22 1.80 14.40 9.77
CA ALA A 22 2.35 15.33 10.76
C ALA A 22 3.34 16.32 10.13
N GLU A 23 4.11 15.87 9.13
CA GLU A 23 5.02 16.71 8.34
C GLU A 23 4.26 17.55 7.29
N ASN A 24 3.06 17.13 6.88
CA ASN A 24 2.26 17.73 5.81
C ASN A 24 0.76 17.77 6.19
N LEU A 25 0.37 18.71 7.05
CA LEU A 25 -0.95 18.73 7.70
C LEU A 25 -2.14 18.77 6.72
N ASP A 26 -1.97 19.37 5.54
CA ASP A 26 -2.91 19.34 4.43
C ASP A 26 -2.24 18.67 3.22
N CYS A 27 -2.50 17.37 3.08
CA CYS A 27 -1.87 16.53 2.07
C CYS A 27 -2.90 15.67 1.32
N VAL A 28 -2.47 15.11 0.19
CA VAL A 28 -3.23 14.14 -0.58
C VAL A 28 -2.62 12.75 -0.41
N ILE A 29 -3.47 11.76 -0.19
CA ILE A 29 -3.05 10.36 -0.05
C ILE A 29 -3.83 9.51 -1.05
N VAL A 30 -3.15 8.65 -1.80
CA VAL A 30 -3.75 7.68 -2.71
C VAL A 30 -3.43 6.27 -2.22
N SER A 31 -4.46 5.49 -1.91
CA SER A 31 -4.36 4.06 -1.61
C SER A 31 -4.58 3.24 -2.87
N VAL A 32 -3.50 2.71 -3.44
CA VAL A 32 -3.47 1.92 -4.67
C VAL A 32 -3.68 0.43 -4.36
N GLY A 33 -4.73 -0.16 -4.93
CA GLY A 33 -5.21 -1.49 -4.56
C GLY A 33 -5.88 -1.46 -3.19
N CYS A 34 -6.78 -0.48 -2.97
CA CYS A 34 -7.30 -0.19 -1.63
C CYS A 34 -8.14 -1.31 -1.02
N GLY A 35 -8.77 -2.17 -1.84
CA GLY A 35 -9.74 -3.15 -1.37
C GLY A 35 -10.74 -2.55 -0.36
N LEU A 36 -10.83 -3.20 0.80
CA LEU A 36 -11.69 -2.80 1.93
C LEU A 36 -10.92 -2.07 3.04
N ASP A 37 -9.76 -1.49 2.76
CA ASP A 37 -8.97 -0.78 3.76
C ASP A 37 -9.73 0.43 4.33
N THR A 38 -9.74 0.57 5.65
CA THR A 38 -10.40 1.65 6.39
C THR A 38 -9.42 2.64 7.00
N ARG A 39 -8.13 2.62 6.61
CA ARG A 39 -7.08 3.46 7.20
C ARG A 39 -7.46 4.93 7.37
N PHE A 40 -8.16 5.52 6.41
CA PHE A 40 -8.64 6.90 6.50
C PHE A 40 -9.32 7.19 7.85
N SER A 41 -10.22 6.32 8.33
CA SER A 41 -10.94 6.58 9.60
C SER A 41 -10.06 6.56 10.85
N ARG A 42 -8.84 6.01 10.76
CA ARG A 42 -7.87 5.92 11.86
C ARG A 42 -6.80 7.01 11.82
N VAL A 43 -6.50 7.55 10.65
CA VAL A 43 -5.39 8.52 10.44
C VAL A 43 -5.88 9.92 10.09
N ASP A 44 -7.18 10.10 9.89
CA ASP A 44 -7.73 11.40 9.52
C ASP A 44 -7.50 12.46 10.61
N ASN A 45 -7.02 13.62 10.18
CA ASN A 45 -6.82 14.81 11.00
C ASN A 45 -7.86 15.92 10.73
N GLY A 46 -8.88 15.62 9.91
CA GLY A 46 -9.92 16.55 9.47
C GLY A 46 -9.54 17.41 8.26
N LYS A 47 -8.31 17.32 7.74
CA LYS A 47 -7.80 18.16 6.64
C LYS A 47 -7.40 17.38 5.40
N ILE A 48 -6.84 16.18 5.56
CA ILE A 48 -6.33 15.40 4.43
C ILE A 48 -7.40 15.06 3.38
N LYS A 49 -6.97 14.94 2.14
CA LYS A 49 -7.74 14.36 1.02
C LYS A 49 -7.26 12.93 0.77
N TRP A 50 -8.19 12.01 0.59
CA TRP A 50 -7.91 10.60 0.41
C TRP A 50 -8.53 10.09 -0.90
N TYR A 51 -7.76 9.31 -1.65
CA TYR A 51 -8.19 8.63 -2.86
C TYR A 51 -8.02 7.12 -2.69
N ASN A 52 -9.06 6.37 -2.99
CA ASN A 52 -9.05 4.92 -3.06
C ASN A 52 -9.02 4.53 -4.53
N LEU A 53 -8.00 3.79 -4.95
CA LEU A 53 -7.88 3.30 -6.32
C LEU A 53 -7.94 1.78 -6.31
N ASP A 54 -8.90 1.22 -7.04
CA ASP A 54 -9.00 -0.22 -7.27
C ASP A 54 -9.86 -0.49 -8.51
N PHE A 55 -9.97 -1.75 -8.91
CA PHE A 55 -10.84 -2.14 -10.02
C PHE A 55 -12.30 -1.68 -9.78
N PRO A 56 -13.05 -1.34 -10.86
CA PRO A 56 -14.44 -0.90 -10.76
C PRO A 56 -15.29 -1.77 -9.83
N GLN A 57 -15.24 -3.10 -10.01
CA GLN A 57 -16.00 -4.04 -9.19
C GLN A 57 -15.62 -4.03 -7.70
N VAL A 58 -14.36 -3.70 -7.37
CA VAL A 58 -13.92 -3.59 -5.97
C VAL A 58 -14.45 -2.30 -5.36
N ILE A 59 -14.40 -1.20 -6.11
CA ILE A 59 -14.97 0.08 -5.69
C ILE A 59 -16.48 0.00 -5.51
N GLU A 60 -17.19 -0.65 -6.43
CA GLU A 60 -18.63 -0.91 -6.30
C GLU A 60 -18.96 -1.63 -4.98
N GLN A 61 -18.22 -2.68 -4.63
CA GLN A 61 -18.41 -3.37 -3.35
C GLN A 61 -18.07 -2.47 -2.16
N ARG A 62 -17.00 -1.69 -2.25
CA ARG A 62 -16.58 -0.76 -1.19
C ARG A 62 -17.68 0.27 -0.87
N GLU A 63 -18.37 0.77 -1.88
CA GLU A 63 -19.47 1.74 -1.71
C GLU A 63 -20.71 1.16 -0.98
N LEU A 64 -20.84 -0.16 -0.89
CA LEU A 64 -21.90 -0.80 -0.10
C LEU A 64 -21.61 -0.80 1.40
N PHE A 65 -20.34 -0.74 1.80
CA PHE A 65 -19.92 -0.88 3.20
C PHE A 65 -19.59 0.43 3.90
N PHE A 66 -19.25 1.50 3.15
CA PHE A 66 -18.73 2.73 3.73
C PHE A 66 -19.50 3.97 3.27
N GLU A 67 -19.70 4.90 4.20
CA GLU A 67 -20.36 6.16 3.92
C GLU A 67 -19.54 7.07 2.99
N LYS A 68 -20.24 7.78 2.12
CA LYS A 68 -19.63 8.77 1.21
C LYS A 68 -19.23 10.01 2.00
N THR A 69 -18.01 10.49 1.79
CA THR A 69 -17.50 11.74 2.36
C THR A 69 -16.82 12.56 1.27
N HIS A 70 -16.90 13.88 1.36
CA HIS A 70 -16.27 14.78 0.40
C HIS A 70 -14.73 14.71 0.41
N ARG A 71 -14.12 14.15 1.47
CA ARG A 71 -12.66 14.00 1.59
C ARG A 71 -12.12 12.66 1.12
N VAL A 72 -12.98 11.67 0.89
CA VAL A 72 -12.60 10.34 0.39
C VAL A 72 -13.23 10.13 -0.98
N ILE A 73 -12.41 9.99 -2.00
CA ILE A 73 -12.84 9.77 -3.38
C ILE A 73 -12.46 8.35 -3.79
N ASN A 74 -13.40 7.62 -4.36
CA ASN A 74 -13.11 6.31 -4.95
C ASN A 74 -12.91 6.45 -6.46
N ILE A 75 -11.86 5.81 -6.99
CA ILE A 75 -11.52 5.76 -8.41
C ILE A 75 -11.56 4.29 -8.83
N GLY A 76 -12.55 3.92 -9.65
CA GLY A 76 -12.69 2.59 -10.21
C GLY A 76 -11.85 2.42 -11.47
N LYS A 77 -10.54 2.21 -11.33
CA LYS A 77 -9.60 2.00 -12.45
C LYS A 77 -8.49 1.03 -12.05
N SER A 78 -7.95 0.33 -13.04
CA SER A 78 -6.74 -0.48 -12.83
C SER A 78 -5.57 0.40 -12.40
N ALA A 79 -4.74 -0.05 -11.47
CA ALA A 79 -3.49 0.64 -11.13
C ALA A 79 -2.54 0.77 -12.34
N LEU A 80 -2.71 -0.09 -13.35
CA LEU A 80 -1.95 -0.09 -14.60
C LEU A 80 -2.59 0.76 -15.72
N ASP A 81 -3.73 1.40 -15.47
CA ASP A 81 -4.34 2.37 -16.38
C ASP A 81 -3.77 3.77 -16.08
N PRO A 82 -2.97 4.39 -16.96
CA PRO A 82 -2.34 5.68 -16.66
C PRO A 82 -3.35 6.81 -16.39
N THR A 83 -4.59 6.69 -16.87
CA THR A 83 -5.58 7.77 -16.79
C THR A 83 -6.08 8.03 -15.37
N TRP A 84 -5.90 7.12 -14.42
CA TRP A 84 -6.33 7.35 -13.03
C TRP A 84 -5.58 8.51 -12.36
N THR A 85 -4.34 8.77 -12.80
CA THR A 85 -3.52 9.87 -12.25
C THR A 85 -4.19 11.23 -12.48
N GLN A 86 -4.97 11.38 -13.55
CA GLN A 86 -5.69 12.61 -13.88
C GLN A 86 -6.90 12.87 -12.99
N ASP A 87 -7.40 11.83 -12.30
CA ASP A 87 -8.53 11.93 -11.37
C ASP A 87 -8.07 12.39 -9.96
N VAL A 88 -6.76 12.31 -9.68
CA VAL A 88 -6.16 12.76 -8.43
C VAL A 88 -5.82 14.24 -8.53
N LYS A 89 -6.47 15.06 -7.69
CA LYS A 89 -6.22 16.50 -7.63
C LYS A 89 -5.32 16.80 -6.44
N THR A 90 -4.04 17.07 -6.70
CA THR A 90 -3.06 17.40 -5.67
C THR A 90 -3.17 18.84 -5.19
N GLU A 91 -3.60 19.77 -6.05
CA GLU A 91 -3.77 21.20 -5.72
C GLU A 91 -2.50 21.83 -5.11
N GLY A 92 -1.32 21.38 -5.56
CA GLY A 92 -0.02 21.82 -5.03
C GLY A 92 0.37 21.24 -3.65
N LYS A 93 -0.49 20.40 -3.06
CA LYS A 93 -0.24 19.71 -1.79
C LYS A 93 0.70 18.53 -1.96
N LYS A 94 1.38 18.13 -0.88
CA LYS A 94 2.22 16.93 -0.90
C LYS A 94 1.38 15.67 -1.09
N LEU A 95 1.89 14.76 -1.90
CA LEU A 95 1.23 13.52 -2.29
C LEU A 95 1.95 12.31 -1.68
N LEU A 96 1.18 11.45 -1.03
CA LEU A 96 1.61 10.11 -0.59
C LEU A 96 0.87 9.04 -1.37
N ILE A 97 1.62 8.13 -2.00
CA ILE A 97 1.11 6.90 -2.58
C ILE A 97 1.32 5.77 -1.58
N ILE A 98 0.27 5.04 -1.23
CA ILE A 98 0.39 3.82 -0.43
C ILE A 98 -0.10 2.63 -1.23
N SER A 99 0.61 1.50 -1.12
CA SER A 99 0.16 0.23 -1.67
C SER A 99 0.47 -0.89 -0.69
N GLU A 100 -0.57 -1.35 0.01
CA GLU A 100 -0.51 -2.44 0.98
C GLU A 100 -0.92 -3.76 0.33
N GLY A 101 -0.06 -4.77 0.39
CA GLY A 101 -0.41 -6.12 -0.05
C GLY A 101 -0.85 -6.26 -1.51
N MET A 102 -0.41 -5.38 -2.42
CA MET A 102 -0.80 -5.40 -3.83
C MET A 102 0.36 -5.78 -4.75
N LEU A 103 1.52 -5.12 -4.62
CA LEU A 103 2.67 -5.32 -5.52
C LEU A 103 3.14 -6.79 -5.60
N MET A 104 2.97 -7.57 -4.53
CA MET A 104 3.36 -8.98 -4.47
C MET A 104 2.61 -9.90 -5.44
N TYR A 105 1.49 -9.45 -6.00
CA TYR A 105 0.70 -10.19 -6.99
C TYR A 105 1.02 -9.80 -8.44
N LEU A 106 1.73 -8.69 -8.65
CA LEU A 106 2.11 -8.22 -9.98
C LEU A 106 3.38 -8.92 -10.47
N LYS A 107 3.54 -8.98 -11.79
CA LYS A 107 4.80 -9.32 -12.45
C LYS A 107 5.76 -8.11 -12.43
N GLU A 108 7.05 -8.37 -12.57
CA GLU A 108 8.07 -7.32 -12.55
C GLU A 108 7.85 -6.23 -13.62
N ASN A 109 7.38 -6.61 -14.82
CA ASN A 109 7.05 -5.66 -15.88
C ASN A 109 5.83 -4.79 -15.55
N GLU A 110 4.82 -5.35 -14.87
CA GLU A 110 3.64 -4.62 -14.39
C GLU A 110 4.02 -3.64 -13.27
N ILE A 111 4.96 -4.02 -12.40
CA ILE A 111 5.52 -3.11 -11.38
C ILE A 111 6.29 -1.97 -12.05
N SER A 112 7.13 -2.27 -13.04
CA SER A 112 7.82 -1.24 -13.82
C SER A 112 6.83 -0.28 -14.49
N GLN A 113 5.74 -0.80 -15.04
CA GLN A 113 4.68 0.00 -15.63
C GLN A 113 3.98 0.88 -14.60
N LEU A 114 3.63 0.34 -13.42
CA LEU A 114 3.05 1.11 -12.33
C LEU A 114 3.96 2.26 -11.90
N LEU A 115 5.26 1.99 -11.70
CA LEU A 115 6.21 3.02 -11.30
C LEU A 115 6.31 4.13 -12.37
N GLN A 116 6.33 3.76 -13.65
CA GLN A 116 6.30 4.72 -14.75
C GLN A 116 5.01 5.56 -14.77
N ILE A 117 3.85 4.95 -14.51
CA ILE A 117 2.57 5.68 -14.41
C ILE A 117 2.65 6.73 -13.30
N LEU A 118 3.19 6.36 -12.13
CA LEU A 118 3.35 7.30 -11.02
C LEU A 118 4.30 8.45 -11.37
N THR A 119 5.46 8.16 -11.96
CA THR A 119 6.48 9.18 -12.27
C THR A 119 6.13 10.06 -13.45
N HIS A 120 5.26 9.62 -14.36
CA HIS A 120 4.73 10.47 -15.44
C HIS A 120 3.47 11.23 -15.03
N GLY A 121 2.68 10.69 -14.09
CA GLY A 121 1.40 11.27 -13.68
C GLY A 121 1.52 12.33 -12.59
N PHE A 122 2.62 12.37 -11.84
CA PHE A 122 2.81 13.29 -10.72
C PHE A 122 4.19 13.94 -10.72
N ASP A 123 4.23 15.26 -10.50
CA ASP A 123 5.48 16.03 -10.43
C ASP A 123 6.36 15.62 -9.24
N SER A 124 5.74 15.25 -8.12
CA SER A 124 6.43 14.82 -6.91
C SER A 124 5.50 14.01 -6.01
N PHE A 125 6.01 12.94 -5.43
CA PHE A 125 5.30 12.12 -4.45
C PHE A 125 6.27 11.40 -3.52
N GLU A 126 5.78 10.99 -2.36
CA GLU A 126 6.38 9.91 -1.57
C GLU A 126 5.57 8.63 -1.75
N ALA A 127 6.22 7.47 -1.65
CA ALA A 127 5.55 6.19 -1.77
C ALA A 127 5.90 5.24 -0.63
N GLN A 128 4.88 4.59 -0.09
CA GLN A 128 5.00 3.50 0.88
C GLN A 128 4.49 2.21 0.21
N PHE A 129 5.42 1.32 -0.13
CA PHE A 129 5.11 0.04 -0.73
C PHE A 129 5.32 -1.10 0.28
N ASP A 130 4.29 -1.92 0.47
CA ASP A 130 4.40 -3.21 1.17
C ASP A 130 5.08 -4.22 0.23
N LEU A 131 6.26 -4.68 0.61
CA LEU A 131 7.13 -5.51 -0.21
C LEU A 131 7.26 -6.90 0.40
N LEU A 132 6.87 -7.93 -0.36
CA LEU A 132 7.00 -9.31 0.07
C LEU A 132 8.47 -9.74 0.05
N TYR A 133 8.91 -10.43 1.12
CA TYR A 133 10.23 -11.05 1.12
C TYR A 133 10.36 -12.10 0.00
N LYS A 134 11.42 -12.00 -0.81
CA LYS A 134 11.66 -12.90 -1.97
C LYS A 134 11.55 -14.41 -1.66
N GLY A 135 11.85 -14.83 -0.44
CA GLY A 135 11.76 -16.24 -0.03
C GLY A 135 10.34 -16.79 0.07
N LEU A 136 9.32 -15.93 -0.03
CA LEU A 136 7.90 -16.28 -0.01
C LEU A 136 7.24 -16.31 -1.40
N VAL A 137 7.96 -15.93 -2.46
CA VAL A 137 7.48 -16.05 -3.85
C VAL A 137 7.11 -17.50 -4.16
N ASN A 138 6.02 -17.73 -4.89
CA ASN A 138 5.43 -19.05 -5.18
C ASN A 138 4.99 -19.87 -3.94
N LYS A 139 4.98 -19.29 -2.74
CA LYS A 139 4.52 -19.96 -1.51
C LYS A 139 3.12 -19.53 -1.05
N ALA A 140 2.30 -18.98 -1.95
CA ALA A 140 0.93 -18.55 -1.64
C ALA A 140 0.06 -19.69 -1.04
N LYS A 141 0.29 -20.95 -1.47
CA LYS A 141 -0.41 -22.14 -0.94
C LYS A 141 -0.11 -22.45 0.54
N ILE A 142 0.99 -21.90 1.08
CA ILE A 142 1.36 -22.05 2.50
C ILE A 142 0.70 -20.95 3.35
N HIS A 143 0.23 -19.86 2.73
CA HIS A 143 -0.41 -18.77 3.45
C HIS A 143 -1.88 -19.10 3.79
N ASP A 144 -2.24 -18.98 5.07
CA ASP A 144 -3.52 -19.43 5.64
C ASP A 144 -4.76 -18.91 4.89
N THR A 145 -4.68 -17.68 4.36
CA THR A 145 -5.76 -17.05 3.60
C THR A 145 -5.67 -17.33 2.10
N LEU A 146 -4.47 -17.31 1.52
CA LEU A 146 -4.32 -17.32 0.05
C LEU A 146 -4.48 -18.71 -0.54
N LYS A 147 -4.27 -19.77 0.26
CA LYS A 147 -4.58 -21.15 -0.15
C LYS A 147 -6.04 -21.37 -0.57
N LYS A 148 -6.94 -20.45 -0.22
CA LYS A 148 -8.37 -20.46 -0.59
C LYS A 148 -8.68 -19.64 -1.83
N THR A 149 -7.66 -19.08 -2.50
CA THR A 149 -7.79 -18.17 -3.64
C THR A 149 -6.91 -18.62 -4.79
N SER A 150 -7.13 -18.07 -5.99
CA SER A 150 -6.24 -18.26 -7.14
C SER A 150 -4.99 -17.36 -7.12
N ALA A 151 -4.85 -16.50 -6.10
CA ALA A 151 -3.76 -15.54 -6.01
C ALA A 151 -2.39 -16.24 -5.83
N GLN A 152 -1.38 -15.73 -6.54
CA GLN A 152 0.00 -16.20 -6.46
C GLN A 152 0.92 -15.03 -6.15
N PHE A 153 1.90 -15.28 -5.27
CA PHE A 153 2.98 -14.32 -5.05
C PHE A 153 3.96 -14.38 -6.22
N ASN A 154 3.86 -13.39 -7.10
CA ASN A 154 4.61 -13.31 -8.35
C ASN A 154 5.88 -12.47 -8.21
N TRP A 155 5.95 -11.61 -7.18
CA TRP A 155 7.08 -10.73 -6.97
C TRP A 155 7.43 -10.58 -5.49
N GLY A 156 8.73 -10.54 -5.23
CA GLY A 156 9.28 -10.35 -3.90
C GLY A 156 10.72 -9.88 -3.98
N VAL A 157 11.13 -9.13 -2.97
CA VAL A 157 12.41 -8.42 -2.94
C VAL A 157 13.12 -8.62 -1.61
N LYS A 158 14.37 -8.17 -1.53
CA LYS A 158 15.12 -8.11 -0.27
C LYS A 158 14.88 -6.77 0.44
N ASP A 159 14.83 -5.70 -0.32
CA ASP A 159 14.70 -4.31 0.11
C ASP A 159 14.23 -3.45 -1.09
N GLY A 160 14.18 -2.13 -0.91
CA GLY A 160 13.72 -1.18 -1.92
C GLY A 160 14.69 -0.99 -3.12
N SER A 161 15.90 -1.54 -3.09
CA SER A 161 16.88 -1.35 -4.19
C SER A 161 16.36 -1.83 -5.54
N LYS A 162 15.55 -2.90 -5.55
CA LYS A 162 14.95 -3.43 -6.78
C LYS A 162 13.88 -2.49 -7.36
N VAL A 163 13.13 -1.77 -6.51
CA VAL A 163 12.18 -0.73 -6.95
C VAL A 163 12.95 0.41 -7.62
N VAL A 164 14.03 0.88 -6.99
CA VAL A 164 14.90 1.93 -7.54
C VAL A 164 15.56 1.48 -8.86
N ALA A 165 15.99 0.22 -8.96
CA ALA A 165 16.54 -0.32 -10.20
C ALA A 165 15.52 -0.35 -11.35
N LEU A 166 14.24 -0.59 -11.06
CA LEU A 166 13.16 -0.56 -12.06
C LEU A 166 12.76 0.86 -12.45
N CYS A 167 12.95 1.84 -11.56
CA CYS A 167 12.62 3.23 -11.81
C CYS A 167 13.67 4.16 -11.16
N PRO A 168 14.80 4.44 -11.85
CA PRO A 168 15.94 5.17 -11.27
C PRO A 168 15.66 6.64 -10.91
N THR A 169 14.52 7.20 -11.33
CA THR A 169 14.06 8.52 -10.91
C THR A 169 13.57 8.53 -9.46
N LEU A 170 13.26 7.36 -8.91
CA LEU A 170 12.91 7.19 -7.51
C LEU A 170 14.15 6.96 -6.66
N GLN A 171 14.08 7.41 -5.41
CA GLN A 171 15.09 7.14 -4.39
C GLN A 171 14.45 6.44 -3.21
N GLN A 172 15.18 5.51 -2.61
CA GLN A 172 14.73 4.85 -1.39
C GLN A 172 15.01 5.75 -0.18
N LYS A 173 13.96 6.22 0.50
CA LYS A 173 14.07 7.02 1.73
C LYS A 173 14.26 6.18 3.00
N GLY A 174 13.86 4.91 2.97
CA GLY A 174 13.93 4.04 4.13
C GLY A 174 13.54 2.59 3.83
N LEU A 175 13.69 1.74 4.84
CA LEU A 175 13.21 0.36 4.86
C LEU A 175 12.65 0.10 6.25
N ILE A 176 11.41 -0.37 6.32
CA ILE A 176 10.72 -0.62 7.58
C ILE A 176 10.29 -2.07 7.59
N ASN A 177 10.65 -2.77 8.66
CA ASN A 177 10.30 -4.17 8.83
C ASN A 177 9.17 -4.31 9.87
N PHE A 178 7.97 -4.65 9.42
CA PHE A 178 6.85 -4.85 10.34
C PHE A 178 7.03 -6.06 11.26
N THR A 179 8.02 -6.95 11.02
CA THR A 179 8.32 -8.02 11.98
C THR A 179 8.88 -7.49 13.30
N ASP A 180 9.39 -6.26 13.32
CA ASP A 180 9.75 -5.60 14.58
C ASP A 180 8.51 -5.31 15.43
N GLU A 181 7.40 -4.90 14.80
CA GLU A 181 6.12 -4.73 15.49
C GLU A 181 5.54 -6.08 15.94
N LEU A 182 5.78 -7.17 15.19
CA LEU A 182 5.34 -8.52 15.59
C LEU A 182 5.91 -8.96 16.95
N LYS A 183 7.12 -8.54 17.31
CA LYS A 183 7.75 -8.86 18.60
C LYS A 183 6.90 -8.40 19.79
N HIS A 184 6.17 -7.30 19.62
CA HIS A 184 5.31 -6.72 20.65
C HIS A 184 3.92 -7.38 20.71
N LEU A 185 3.46 -7.95 19.59
CA LEU A 185 2.11 -8.52 19.46
C LEU A 185 2.06 -10.03 19.71
N LEU A 186 3.16 -10.75 19.48
CA LEU A 186 3.18 -12.21 19.63
C LEU A 186 3.14 -12.64 21.11
N PRO A 187 2.29 -13.61 21.49
CA PRO A 187 2.22 -14.09 22.86
C PRO A 187 3.30 -15.12 23.18
N GLY A 188 3.86 -15.05 24.39
CA GLY A 188 4.73 -16.07 24.98
C GLY A 188 5.93 -16.46 24.10
N VAL A 189 6.15 -17.77 23.95
CA VAL A 189 7.30 -18.34 23.22
C VAL A 189 7.32 -18.00 21.72
N LYS A 190 6.19 -17.56 21.14
CA LYS A 190 6.13 -17.18 19.72
C LYS A 190 6.98 -15.95 19.40
N LYS A 191 7.35 -15.13 20.40
CA LYS A 191 8.27 -14.00 20.24
C LYS A 191 9.65 -14.40 19.73
N LEU A 192 10.08 -15.64 19.94
CA LEU A 192 11.37 -16.16 19.47
C LEU A 192 11.42 -16.39 17.95
N LEU A 193 10.27 -16.41 17.26
CA LEU A 193 10.19 -16.62 15.80
C LEU A 193 10.52 -15.36 14.98
N VAL A 194 10.62 -14.21 15.64
CA VAL A 194 10.81 -12.90 15.00
C VAL A 194 12.05 -12.17 15.53
N GLN A 195 12.90 -12.84 16.32
CA GLN A 195 14.19 -12.30 16.77
C GLN A 195 15.23 -12.30 15.67
#